data_AF-A0A7C0ZDN7-F1
#
_entry.id   AF-A0A7C0ZDN7-F1
#
_cell.length_a   1.000
_cell.length_b   1.000
_cell.length_c   1.000
_cell.angle_alpha   90.00
_cell.angle_beta   90.00
_cell.angle_gamma   90.00
#
_symmetry.space_group_name_H-M   'P 1'
#
loop_
_entity.id
_entity.type
_entity.pdbx_description
1 polymer ?
#
loop_
_entity_poly.entity_id
_entity_poly.type
_entity_poly.pdbx_seq_one_letter_code
_entity_poly.pdbx_strand_id
1 'polypeptide(L)'
;MSTIGKTVSEIVGKVDYPVTLALVDNQYTGLNDIVPEWADIKLLDLTHPEGRRTYERTITFLLSYVAYKKGVTIKIEHSYGDALYGEIESGEFNLVQAKREIEELVKQNIEIEKKMLTKHEAIYYLQKENKEDDLRIIQYLSRDFIPLYRIKDYICYFAGPLLPNTGFLKLFDIVRMGDGFLIILPDRKNPSQLGRIEERQKLLKTYSETKKWAEILDIWSIGHLNESVVSGKISEIVKVAESFHEKKIAYISDEILHRKGTVRIVLIAGPSSSGKTTFSKRLSVHMKVNGLKPKAFGLDDYFVDRDKTPLDEEGNPYFDSIDAIDLKLFNEHLSKLLSGEEVEIPRFNFKKGKR
;
A
#
# COMPACT_ATOMS: atom_id res chain seq x y z
N MET A 1 -1.85 -16.62 -38.21
CA MET A 1 -3.05 -17.24 -37.62
C MET A 1 -3.64 -16.22 -36.66
N SER A 2 -4.70 -15.53 -37.07
CA SER A 2 -5.40 -14.55 -36.21
C SER A 2 -6.21 -15.32 -35.18
N THR A 3 -5.63 -15.60 -34.02
CA THR A 3 -6.45 -15.98 -32.87
C THR A 3 -7.15 -14.70 -32.43
N ILE A 4 -8.37 -14.50 -32.91
CA ILE A 4 -9.28 -13.45 -32.46
C ILE A 4 -9.54 -13.77 -30.99
N GLY A 5 -8.88 -13.04 -30.09
CA GLY A 5 -9.18 -13.16 -28.67
C GLY A 5 -10.58 -12.64 -28.39
N LYS A 6 -11.13 -13.02 -27.24
CA LYS A 6 -12.38 -12.47 -26.70
C LYS A 6 -12.07 -11.70 -25.43
N THR A 7 -12.94 -10.78 -25.06
CA THR A 7 -12.81 -10.16 -23.74
C THR A 7 -12.98 -11.20 -22.64
N VAL A 8 -12.37 -10.98 -21.48
CA VAL A 8 -12.56 -11.88 -20.32
C VAL A 8 -14.05 -12.10 -20.04
N SER A 9 -14.85 -11.02 -20.03
CA SER A 9 -16.30 -11.10 -19.78
C SER A 9 -17.08 -11.87 -20.86
N GLU A 10 -16.65 -11.84 -22.13
CA GLU A 10 -17.26 -12.69 -23.17
C GLU A 10 -16.98 -14.18 -22.97
N ILE A 11 -15.82 -14.54 -22.42
CA ILE A 11 -15.44 -15.94 -22.17
C ILE A 11 -16.16 -16.50 -20.94
N VAL A 12 -16.15 -15.75 -19.84
CA VAL A 12 -16.75 -16.23 -18.57
C VAL A 12 -18.25 -16.01 -18.47
N GLY A 13 -18.83 -15.19 -19.37
CA GLY A 13 -20.24 -14.82 -19.35
C GLY A 13 -20.54 -13.66 -18.40
N LYS A 14 -21.75 -13.65 -17.82
CA LYS A 14 -22.23 -12.53 -17.00
C LYS A 14 -21.37 -12.38 -15.73
N VAL A 15 -20.69 -11.25 -15.61
CA VAL A 15 -19.94 -10.86 -14.41
C VAL A 15 -20.68 -9.71 -13.73
N ASP A 16 -20.97 -9.88 -12.44
CA ASP A 16 -21.63 -8.87 -11.60
C ASP A 16 -20.74 -8.51 -10.40
N TYR A 17 -21.07 -7.40 -9.75
CA TYR A 17 -20.52 -7.05 -8.44
C TYR A 17 -20.65 -8.22 -7.44
N PRO A 18 -19.62 -8.56 -6.63
CA PRO A 18 -18.42 -7.79 -6.33
C PRO A 18 -17.18 -8.14 -7.16
N VAL A 19 -17.30 -8.86 -8.29
CA VAL A 19 -16.16 -9.19 -9.15
C VAL A 19 -15.62 -7.92 -9.81
N THR A 20 -14.29 -7.75 -9.81
CA THR A 20 -13.65 -6.52 -10.31
C THR A 20 -12.60 -6.76 -11.39
N LEU A 21 -11.95 -7.92 -11.40
CA LEU A 21 -10.95 -8.30 -12.42
C LEU A 21 -10.84 -9.82 -12.55
N ALA A 22 -9.95 -10.27 -13.41
CA ALA A 22 -9.53 -11.66 -13.50
C ALA A 22 -8.02 -11.83 -13.34
N LEU A 23 -7.63 -13.05 -12.97
CA LEU A 23 -6.30 -13.57 -13.14
C LEU A 23 -6.32 -14.45 -14.40
N VAL A 24 -5.55 -14.08 -15.41
CA VAL A 24 -5.43 -14.81 -16.68
C VAL A 24 -4.00 -15.29 -16.82
N ASP A 25 -3.77 -16.60 -16.82
CA ASP A 25 -2.43 -17.21 -16.85
C ASP A 25 -1.47 -16.60 -15.80
N ASN A 26 -1.97 -16.42 -14.57
CA ASN A 26 -1.28 -15.76 -13.44
C ASN A 26 -0.97 -14.26 -13.62
N GLN A 27 -1.60 -13.57 -14.57
CA GLN A 27 -1.49 -12.12 -14.74
C GLN A 27 -2.81 -11.41 -14.42
N TYR A 28 -2.75 -10.29 -13.71
CA TYR A 28 -3.94 -9.49 -13.42
C TYR A 28 -4.41 -8.77 -14.69
N THR A 29 -5.67 -9.01 -15.04
CA THR A 29 -6.26 -8.61 -16.32
C THR A 29 -7.66 -8.02 -16.08
N GLY A 30 -7.98 -6.91 -16.74
CA GLY A 30 -9.29 -6.27 -16.64
C GLY A 30 -10.39 -7.09 -17.33
N LEU A 31 -11.65 -6.90 -16.93
CA LEU A 31 -12.78 -7.69 -17.47
C LEU A 31 -13.07 -7.43 -18.97
N ASN A 32 -12.63 -6.28 -19.49
CA ASN A 32 -12.74 -5.91 -20.91
C ASN A 32 -11.44 -6.16 -21.70
N ASP A 33 -10.39 -6.69 -21.07
CA ASP A 33 -9.16 -7.01 -21.79
C ASP A 33 -9.35 -8.24 -22.66
N ILE A 34 -8.79 -8.20 -23.87
CA ILE A 34 -8.85 -9.29 -24.84
C ILE A 34 -7.79 -10.34 -24.51
N VAL A 35 -8.20 -11.59 -24.36
CA VAL A 35 -7.33 -12.72 -24.02
C VAL A 35 -7.57 -13.93 -24.95
N PRO A 36 -6.62 -14.88 -25.05
CA PRO A 36 -6.86 -16.13 -25.78
C PRO A 36 -8.05 -16.91 -25.20
N GLU A 37 -8.90 -17.49 -26.05
CA GLU A 37 -10.08 -18.25 -25.60
C GLU A 37 -9.74 -19.49 -24.75
N TRP A 38 -8.51 -19.98 -24.85
CA TRP A 38 -8.00 -21.14 -24.10
C TRP A 38 -7.26 -20.76 -22.81
N ALA A 39 -7.15 -19.48 -22.48
CA ALA A 39 -6.42 -19.03 -21.30
C ALA A 39 -7.09 -19.51 -20.00
N ASP A 40 -6.30 -19.75 -18.96
CA ASP A 40 -6.83 -20.09 -17.64
C ASP A 40 -7.31 -18.82 -16.94
N ILE A 41 -8.62 -18.73 -16.66
CA ILE A 41 -9.27 -17.52 -16.13
C ILE A 41 -9.83 -17.80 -14.74
N LYS A 42 -9.34 -17.06 -13.75
CA LYS A 42 -9.91 -17.02 -12.40
C LYS A 42 -10.44 -15.62 -12.09
N LEU A 43 -11.74 -15.51 -11.85
CA LEU A 43 -12.35 -14.25 -11.42
C LEU A 43 -11.91 -13.88 -10.00
N LEU A 44 -11.65 -12.59 -9.80
CA LEU A 44 -11.25 -12.02 -8.52
C LEU A 44 -12.23 -10.91 -8.13
N ASP A 45 -12.64 -10.91 -6.87
CA ASP A 45 -13.57 -9.93 -6.31
C ASP A 45 -12.90 -8.96 -5.34
N LEU A 46 -13.69 -8.07 -4.76
CA LEU A 46 -13.28 -7.08 -3.77
C LEU A 46 -12.60 -7.63 -2.52
N THR A 47 -12.78 -8.91 -2.19
CA THR A 47 -12.10 -9.53 -1.03
C THR A 47 -10.64 -9.84 -1.33
N HIS A 48 -10.29 -9.96 -2.62
CA HIS A 48 -8.90 -10.11 -3.06
C HIS A 48 -8.16 -8.76 -3.05
N PRO A 49 -6.89 -8.68 -2.59
CA PRO A 49 -6.15 -7.42 -2.51
C PRO A 49 -6.09 -6.63 -3.83
N GLU A 50 -5.85 -7.30 -4.95
CA GLU A 50 -5.86 -6.65 -6.26
C GLU A 50 -7.28 -6.28 -6.71
N GLY A 51 -8.28 -7.07 -6.33
CA GLY A 51 -9.68 -6.76 -6.62
C GLY A 51 -10.17 -5.50 -5.95
N ARG A 52 -9.73 -5.29 -4.70
CA ARG A 52 -9.90 -4.04 -3.99
C ARG A 52 -9.17 -2.88 -4.68
N ARG A 53 -7.90 -3.05 -5.08
CA ARG A 53 -7.14 -2.01 -5.78
C ARG A 53 -7.75 -1.61 -7.12
N THR A 54 -8.31 -2.53 -7.89
CA THR A 54 -9.05 -2.21 -9.12
C THR A 54 -10.26 -1.31 -8.84
N TYR A 55 -10.99 -1.59 -7.76
CA TYR A 55 -12.11 -0.76 -7.32
C TYR A 55 -11.65 0.63 -6.86
N GLU A 56 -10.59 0.68 -6.03
CA GLU A 56 -9.92 1.90 -5.57
C GLU A 56 -9.50 2.79 -6.74
N ARG A 57 -8.75 2.25 -7.70
CA ARG A 57 -8.31 2.99 -8.88
C ARG A 57 -9.49 3.54 -9.67
N THR A 58 -10.56 2.76 -9.82
CA THR A 58 -11.74 3.20 -10.59
C THR A 58 -12.48 4.34 -9.90
N ILE A 59 -12.72 4.27 -8.58
CA ILE A 59 -13.38 5.38 -7.89
C ILE A 59 -12.50 6.63 -7.89
N THR A 60 -11.17 6.49 -7.74
CA THR A 60 -10.26 7.63 -7.87
C THR A 60 -10.26 8.21 -9.27
N PHE A 61 -10.32 7.38 -10.31
CA PHE A 61 -10.42 7.82 -11.71
C PHE A 61 -11.67 8.65 -11.95
N LEU A 62 -12.83 8.22 -11.45
CA LEU A 62 -14.08 8.98 -11.59
C LEU A 62 -14.07 10.26 -10.76
N LEU A 63 -13.48 10.24 -9.56
CA LEU A 63 -13.34 11.46 -8.76
C LEU A 63 -12.40 12.47 -9.43
N SER A 64 -11.28 12.02 -9.98
CA SER A 64 -10.37 12.87 -10.76
C SER A 64 -11.04 13.42 -12.02
N TYR A 65 -11.90 12.65 -12.68
CA TYR A 65 -12.73 13.15 -13.78
C TYR A 65 -13.67 14.28 -13.33
N VAL A 66 -14.40 14.07 -12.24
CA VAL A 66 -15.33 15.08 -11.69
C VAL A 66 -14.58 16.34 -11.22
N ALA A 67 -13.40 16.19 -10.61
CA ALA A 67 -12.54 17.30 -10.22
C ALA A 67 -12.03 18.07 -11.45
N TYR A 68 -11.55 17.37 -12.48
CA TYR A 68 -11.10 17.95 -13.75
C TYR A 68 -12.17 18.84 -14.39
N LYS A 69 -13.42 18.36 -14.46
CA LYS A 69 -14.55 19.13 -15.01
C LYS A 69 -14.83 20.43 -14.26
N LYS A 70 -14.41 20.52 -13.00
CA LYS A 70 -14.60 21.69 -12.13
C LYS A 70 -13.35 22.56 -12.03
N GLY A 71 -12.27 22.20 -12.73
CA GLY A 71 -10.98 22.90 -12.61
C GLY A 71 -10.36 22.77 -11.22
N VAL A 72 -10.64 21.66 -10.51
CA VAL A 72 -10.11 21.36 -9.19
C VAL A 72 -8.95 20.38 -9.32
N THR A 73 -7.86 20.64 -8.62
CA THR A 73 -6.78 19.66 -8.43
C THR A 73 -6.97 18.95 -7.10
N ILE A 74 -7.07 17.63 -7.16
CA ILE A 74 -7.08 16.75 -5.99
C ILE A 74 -5.86 15.85 -6.01
N LYS A 75 -5.41 15.46 -4.81
CA LYS A 75 -4.36 14.47 -4.63
C LYS A 75 -4.85 13.33 -3.76
N ILE A 76 -4.68 12.10 -4.25
CA ILE A 76 -4.93 10.90 -3.46
C ILE A 76 -3.62 10.52 -2.78
N GLU A 77 -3.64 10.38 -1.45
CA GLU A 77 -2.46 10.17 -0.64
C GLU A 77 -2.34 8.69 -0.25
N HIS A 78 -2.88 8.30 0.90
CA HIS A 78 -2.65 7.00 1.51
C HIS A 78 -3.96 6.28 1.86
N SER A 79 -3.89 4.96 1.99
CA SER A 79 -5.00 4.17 2.54
C SER A 79 -5.20 4.49 4.02
N TYR A 80 -6.45 4.65 4.45
CA TYR A 80 -6.86 4.88 5.82
C TYR A 80 -7.93 3.85 6.22
N GLY A 81 -7.48 2.69 6.72
CA GLY A 81 -8.39 1.57 7.01
C GLY A 81 -9.08 1.05 5.75
N ASP A 82 -10.40 1.17 5.71
CA ASP A 82 -11.22 0.86 4.53
C ASP A 82 -11.55 2.07 3.65
N ALA A 83 -10.82 3.18 3.83
CA ALA A 83 -10.89 4.34 2.97
C ALA A 83 -9.55 4.68 2.30
N LEU A 84 -9.60 5.59 1.34
CA LEU A 84 -8.45 6.35 0.85
C LEU A 84 -8.56 7.78 1.37
N TYR A 85 -7.47 8.33 1.88
CA TYR A 85 -7.37 9.76 2.20
C TYR A 85 -6.86 10.54 1.00
N GLY A 86 -7.48 11.69 0.74
CA GLY A 86 -7.05 12.64 -0.29
C GLY A 86 -7.19 14.07 0.17
N GLU A 87 -6.55 14.97 -0.54
CA GLU A 87 -6.54 16.42 -0.28
C GLU A 87 -6.99 17.19 -1.53
N ILE A 88 -7.55 18.37 -1.30
CA ILE A 88 -7.85 19.34 -2.37
C ILE A 88 -6.65 20.28 -2.43
N GLU A 89 -5.83 20.15 -3.47
CA GLU A 89 -4.63 20.98 -3.62
C GLU A 89 -4.96 22.38 -4.13
N SER A 90 -5.93 22.48 -5.02
CA SER A 90 -6.39 23.78 -5.54
C SER A 90 -7.85 23.75 -5.99
N GLY A 91 -8.51 24.90 -5.86
CA GLY A 91 -9.92 25.09 -6.17
C GLY A 91 -10.87 24.70 -5.04
N GLU A 92 -12.16 25.00 -5.22
CA GLU A 92 -13.22 24.64 -4.28
C GLU A 92 -13.93 23.37 -4.74
N PHE A 93 -13.89 22.31 -3.91
CA PHE A 93 -14.48 21.02 -4.26
C PHE A 93 -15.59 20.63 -3.29
N ASN A 94 -16.83 20.77 -3.75
CA ASN A 94 -17.99 20.29 -2.99
C ASN A 94 -18.08 18.76 -3.10
N LEU A 95 -17.59 18.06 -2.08
CA LEU A 95 -17.56 16.59 -2.02
C LEU A 95 -18.95 15.95 -2.08
N VAL A 96 -19.98 16.59 -1.52
CA VAL A 96 -21.36 16.09 -1.57
C VAL A 96 -21.89 16.12 -3.00
N GLN A 97 -21.60 17.19 -3.73
CA GLN A 97 -21.95 17.30 -5.15
C GLN A 97 -21.12 16.33 -5.99
N ALA A 98 -19.81 16.22 -5.72
CA ALA A 98 -18.93 15.30 -6.44
C ALA A 98 -19.39 13.84 -6.30
N LYS A 99 -19.78 13.42 -5.09
CA LYS A 99 -20.38 12.10 -4.84
C LYS A 99 -21.62 11.88 -5.70
N ARG A 100 -22.56 12.84 -5.72
CA ARG A 100 -23.79 12.73 -6.54
C ARG A 100 -23.48 12.63 -8.03
N GLU A 101 -22.49 13.36 -8.52
CA GLU A 101 -22.06 13.28 -9.92
C GLU A 101 -21.46 11.92 -10.25
N ILE A 102 -20.68 11.32 -9.34
CA ILE A 102 -20.20 9.94 -9.51
C ILE A 102 -21.37 8.96 -9.49
N GLU A 103 -22.31 9.06 -8.55
CA GLU A 103 -23.51 8.20 -8.50
C GLU A 103 -24.33 8.30 -9.80
N GLU A 104 -24.39 9.46 -10.43
CA GLU A 104 -25.04 9.65 -11.72
C GLU A 104 -24.25 9.00 -12.87
N LEU A 105 -22.92 9.12 -12.88
CA LEU A 105 -22.07 8.38 -13.83
C LEU A 105 -22.26 6.86 -13.68
N VAL A 106 -22.37 6.35 -12.45
CA VAL A 106 -22.64 4.93 -12.15
C VAL A 106 -23.98 4.49 -12.74
N LYS A 107 -25.06 5.27 -12.57
CA LYS A 107 -26.38 4.96 -13.16
C LYS A 107 -26.36 4.92 -14.68
N GLN A 108 -25.56 5.80 -15.30
CA GLN A 108 -25.40 5.84 -16.76
C GLN A 108 -24.63 4.63 -17.31
N ASN A 109 -23.95 3.85 -16.46
CA ASN A 109 -23.23 2.63 -16.84
C ASN A 109 -22.26 2.85 -18.02
N ILE A 110 -21.48 3.95 -17.96
CA ILE A 110 -20.58 4.38 -19.03
C ILE A 110 -19.36 3.47 -19.07
N GLU A 111 -19.01 2.99 -20.26
CA GLU A 111 -17.80 2.23 -20.51
C GLU A 111 -16.53 3.04 -20.18
N ILE A 112 -15.56 2.40 -19.52
CA ILE A 112 -14.23 2.96 -19.29
C ILE A 112 -13.29 2.34 -20.33
N GLU A 113 -12.92 3.13 -21.32
CA GLU A 113 -12.11 2.65 -22.43
C GLU A 113 -10.65 2.55 -22.03
N LYS A 114 -10.01 1.42 -22.38
CA LYS A 114 -8.57 1.23 -22.23
C LYS A 114 -7.90 1.31 -23.60
N LYS A 115 -7.04 2.31 -23.80
CA LYS A 115 -6.24 2.47 -25.01
C LYS A 115 -4.82 2.01 -24.78
N MET A 116 -4.42 0.96 -25.48
CA MET A 116 -3.02 0.53 -25.57
C MET A 116 -2.31 1.38 -26.62
N LEU A 117 -1.47 2.30 -26.18
CA LEU A 117 -0.73 3.21 -27.06
C LEU A 117 0.76 2.90 -26.98
N THR A 118 1.50 3.19 -28.05
CA THR A 118 2.97 3.22 -27.93
C THR A 118 3.38 4.28 -26.91
N LYS A 119 4.54 4.10 -26.27
CA LYS A 119 5.05 5.07 -25.29
C LYS A 119 5.11 6.50 -25.85
N HIS A 120 5.50 6.66 -27.12
CA HIS A 120 5.55 7.97 -27.78
C HIS A 120 4.16 8.59 -27.93
N GLU A 121 3.16 7.82 -28.38
CA GLU A 121 1.78 8.30 -28.49
C GLU A 121 1.21 8.67 -27.11
N ALA A 122 1.44 7.84 -26.09
CA ALA A 122 0.98 8.11 -24.74
C ALA A 122 1.56 9.42 -24.19
N ILE A 123 2.87 9.67 -24.36
CA ILE A 123 3.52 10.94 -24.00
C ILE A 123 2.86 12.12 -24.73
N TYR A 124 2.64 12.00 -26.03
CA TYR A 124 2.02 13.06 -26.83
C TYR A 124 0.62 13.43 -26.33
N TYR A 125 -0.24 12.44 -26.05
CA TYR A 125 -1.59 12.69 -25.52
C TYR A 125 -1.55 13.34 -24.14
N LEU A 126 -0.72 12.84 -23.23
CA LEU A 126 -0.65 13.36 -21.86
C LEU A 126 -0.06 14.78 -21.80
N GLN A 127 0.89 15.12 -22.67
CA GLN A 127 1.39 16.49 -22.82
C GLN A 127 0.31 17.46 -23.27
N LYS A 128 -0.49 17.08 -24.25
CA LYS A 128 -1.60 17.91 -24.75
C LYS A 128 -2.64 18.21 -23.67
N GLU A 129 -2.87 17.25 -22.77
CA GLU A 129 -3.83 17.34 -21.67
C GLU A 129 -3.22 17.86 -20.35
N ASN A 130 -1.96 18.34 -20.38
CA ASN A 130 -1.21 18.83 -19.21
C ASN A 130 -1.18 17.86 -18.02
N LYS A 131 -1.00 16.55 -18.30
CA LYS A 131 -0.95 15.48 -17.30
C LYS A 131 0.49 15.24 -16.81
N GLU A 132 1.06 16.24 -16.15
CA GLU A 132 2.48 16.24 -15.73
C GLU A 132 2.84 15.03 -14.85
N ASP A 133 2.00 14.68 -13.87
CA ASP A 133 2.28 13.52 -12.99
C ASP A 133 2.35 12.19 -13.76
N ASP A 134 1.44 11.99 -14.71
CA ASP A 134 1.44 10.80 -15.56
C ASP A 134 2.69 10.78 -16.44
N LEU A 135 3.06 11.93 -17.04
CA LEU A 135 4.26 12.07 -17.87
C LEU A 135 5.53 11.70 -17.12
N ARG A 136 5.69 12.20 -15.89
CA ARG A 136 6.83 11.91 -15.03
C ARG A 136 6.96 10.42 -14.73
N ILE A 137 5.84 9.70 -14.64
CA ILE A 137 5.86 8.24 -14.44
C ILE A 137 6.21 7.54 -15.74
N ILE A 138 5.47 7.81 -16.82
CA ILE A 138 5.54 6.99 -18.04
C ILE A 138 6.88 7.13 -18.78
N GLN A 139 7.54 8.28 -18.69
CA GLN A 139 8.83 8.49 -19.36
C GLN A 139 9.92 7.53 -18.87
N TYR A 140 9.83 7.06 -17.63
CA TYR A 140 10.78 6.10 -17.04
C TYR A 140 10.30 4.65 -17.07
N LEU A 141 9.08 4.37 -17.52
CA LEU A 141 8.60 2.99 -17.66
C LEU A 141 9.35 2.26 -18.77
N SER A 142 9.88 1.09 -18.46
CA SER A 142 10.47 0.14 -19.42
C SER A 142 9.37 -0.69 -20.10
N ARG A 143 8.44 -0.02 -20.80
CA ARG A 143 7.36 -0.65 -21.56
C ARG A 143 7.20 0.06 -22.90
N ASP A 144 7.04 -0.71 -23.98
CA ASP A 144 6.81 -0.17 -25.32
C ASP A 144 5.38 0.33 -25.49
N PHE A 145 4.42 -0.33 -24.82
CA PHE A 145 3.01 0.02 -24.83
C PHE A 145 2.52 0.41 -23.44
N ILE A 146 1.81 1.52 -23.36
CA ILE A 146 1.28 2.12 -22.14
C ILE A 146 -0.25 2.12 -22.21
N PRO A 147 -0.94 1.52 -21.22
CA PRO A 147 -2.39 1.63 -21.12
C PRO A 147 -2.78 3.02 -20.61
N LEU A 148 -3.56 3.75 -21.39
CA LEU A 148 -4.29 4.93 -20.90
C LEU A 148 -5.77 4.61 -20.78
N TYR A 149 -6.41 5.11 -19.73
CA TYR A 149 -7.84 4.95 -19.50
C TYR A 149 -8.57 6.25 -19.85
N ARG A 150 -9.69 6.12 -20.55
CA ARG A 150 -10.50 7.25 -21.01
C ARG A 150 -11.95 7.11 -20.58
N ILE A 151 -12.54 8.20 -20.11
CA ILE A 151 -13.98 8.37 -19.95
C ILE A 151 -14.36 9.73 -20.51
N LYS A 152 -15.24 9.74 -21.51
CA LYS A 152 -15.64 10.96 -22.24
C LYS A 152 -14.40 11.73 -22.72
N ASP A 153 -14.21 12.95 -22.22
CA ASP A 153 -13.14 13.91 -22.53
C ASP A 153 -11.90 13.77 -21.64
N TYR A 154 -11.92 12.88 -20.65
CA TYR A 154 -10.83 12.73 -19.68
C TYR A 154 -10.02 11.47 -19.92
N ILE A 155 -8.69 11.62 -19.94
CA ILE A 155 -7.73 10.55 -20.11
C ILE A 155 -6.62 10.62 -19.04
N CYS A 156 -6.17 9.48 -18.53
CA CYS A 156 -5.03 9.43 -17.62
C CYS A 156 -4.41 8.02 -17.57
N TYR A 157 -3.23 7.94 -16.97
CA TYR A 157 -2.54 6.68 -16.72
C TYR A 157 -2.95 6.07 -15.36
N PHE A 158 -3.05 4.74 -15.30
CA PHE A 158 -3.16 3.98 -14.04
C PHE A 158 -2.31 2.71 -14.11
N ALA A 159 -1.59 2.42 -13.03
CA ALA A 159 -0.82 1.19 -12.87
C ALA A 159 -1.73 0.03 -12.44
N GLY A 160 -2.34 -0.65 -13.41
CA GLY A 160 -3.22 -1.81 -13.21
C GLY A 160 -4.57 -1.65 -13.92
N PRO A 161 -5.45 -2.68 -13.85
CA PRO A 161 -6.78 -2.62 -14.47
C PRO A 161 -7.73 -1.70 -13.70
N LEU A 162 -8.66 -1.08 -14.45
CA LEU A 162 -9.87 -0.44 -13.94
C LEU A 162 -11.09 -1.36 -14.14
N LEU A 163 -12.21 -1.05 -13.49
CA LEU A 163 -13.49 -1.68 -13.75
C LEU A 163 -13.93 -1.41 -15.21
N PRO A 164 -14.69 -2.33 -15.82
CA PRO A 164 -15.04 -2.24 -17.25
C PRO A 164 -15.95 -1.04 -17.59
N ASN A 165 -16.78 -0.63 -16.63
CA ASN A 165 -17.68 0.51 -16.76
C ASN A 165 -17.98 1.08 -15.37
N THR A 166 -18.57 2.27 -15.34
CA THR A 166 -18.93 2.96 -14.10
C THR A 166 -19.99 2.20 -13.30
N GLY A 167 -20.85 1.40 -13.93
CA GLY A 167 -21.93 0.68 -13.26
C GLY A 167 -21.46 -0.44 -12.33
N PHE A 168 -20.21 -0.90 -12.43
CA PHE A 168 -19.62 -1.87 -11.51
C PHE A 168 -19.30 -1.28 -10.12
N LEU A 169 -19.18 0.04 -9.99
CA LEU A 169 -19.08 0.69 -8.68
C LEU A 169 -20.46 0.70 -8.03
N LYS A 170 -20.65 -0.06 -6.94
CA LYS A 170 -21.95 -0.18 -6.25
C LYS A 170 -22.02 0.52 -4.91
N LEU A 171 -20.92 0.55 -4.17
CA LEU A 171 -20.89 1.00 -2.79
C LEU A 171 -19.63 1.82 -2.51
N PHE A 172 -19.83 3.08 -2.16
CA PHE A 172 -18.77 3.99 -1.74
C PHE A 172 -19.39 5.19 -1.00
N ASP A 173 -18.57 5.91 -0.26
CA ASP A 173 -18.93 7.22 0.29
C ASP A 173 -17.76 8.19 0.16
N ILE A 174 -18.05 9.49 0.17
CA ILE A 174 -17.03 10.54 0.15
C ILE A 174 -17.38 11.54 1.24
N VAL A 175 -16.54 11.61 2.26
CA VAL A 175 -16.77 12.44 3.44
C VAL A 175 -15.58 13.35 3.70
N ARG A 176 -15.84 14.54 4.25
CA ARG A 176 -14.78 15.47 4.64
C ARG A 176 -14.06 14.95 5.88
N MET A 177 -12.73 15.07 5.91
CA MET A 177 -11.92 14.71 7.08
C MET A 177 -10.78 15.71 7.23
N GLY A 178 -10.84 16.55 8.27
CA GLY A 178 -9.88 17.63 8.47
C GLY A 178 -9.80 18.56 7.25
N ASP A 179 -8.59 18.78 6.77
CA ASP A 179 -8.31 19.59 5.58
C ASP A 179 -8.48 18.83 4.25
N GLY A 180 -8.70 17.51 4.33
CA GLY A 180 -8.90 16.63 3.17
C GLY A 180 -10.25 15.94 3.17
N PHE A 181 -10.27 14.75 2.58
CA PHE A 181 -11.45 13.89 2.44
C PHE A 181 -11.10 12.41 2.49
N LEU A 182 -12.10 11.59 2.80
CA LEU A 182 -12.03 10.14 2.71
C LEU A 182 -12.92 9.65 1.57
N ILE A 183 -12.39 8.74 0.75
CA ILE A 183 -13.19 7.86 -0.12
C ILE A 183 -13.38 6.56 0.64
N ILE A 184 -14.55 6.34 1.22
CA ILE A 184 -14.88 5.12 1.95
C ILE A 184 -15.27 4.03 0.94
N LEU A 185 -14.61 2.88 1.04
CA LEU A 185 -14.78 1.75 0.12
C LEU A 185 -15.64 0.66 0.79
N PRO A 186 -16.05 -0.38 0.05
CA PRO A 186 -16.64 -1.57 0.64
C PRO A 186 -15.74 -2.21 1.72
N ASP A 187 -16.35 -2.84 2.72
CA ASP A 187 -15.65 -3.60 3.75
C ASP A 187 -14.83 -4.73 3.10
N ARG A 188 -13.62 -4.97 3.62
CA ARG A 188 -12.68 -5.96 3.05
C ARG A 188 -13.19 -7.39 3.08
N LYS A 189 -13.95 -7.75 4.11
CA LYS A 189 -14.46 -9.11 4.33
C LYS A 189 -15.88 -9.26 3.79
N ASN A 190 -16.67 -8.18 3.82
CA ASN A 190 -18.02 -8.18 3.34
C ASN A 190 -18.29 -7.01 2.37
N PRO A 191 -18.04 -7.20 1.06
CA PRO A 191 -18.24 -6.15 0.06
C PRO A 191 -19.66 -5.56 0.05
N SER A 192 -20.68 -6.29 0.50
CA SER A 192 -22.06 -5.77 0.55
C SER A 192 -22.27 -4.62 1.54
N GLN A 193 -21.29 -4.31 2.38
CA GLN A 193 -21.36 -3.26 3.41
C GLN A 193 -20.25 -2.23 3.22
N LEU A 194 -20.55 -0.99 3.59
CA LEU A 194 -19.56 0.08 3.55
C LEU A 194 -18.53 -0.15 4.67
N GLY A 195 -17.27 0.06 4.35
CA GLY A 195 -16.16 -0.08 5.30
C GLY A 195 -16.29 0.87 6.49
N ARG A 196 -15.72 0.47 7.62
CA ARG A 196 -15.77 1.26 8.86
C ARG A 196 -14.55 2.15 8.96
N ILE A 197 -14.78 3.40 9.36
CA ILE A 197 -13.72 4.37 9.65
C ILE A 197 -13.50 4.40 11.15
N GLU A 198 -12.33 3.96 11.56
CA GLU A 198 -11.87 4.06 12.95
C GLU A 198 -10.84 5.18 13.05
N GLU A 199 -10.97 6.04 14.04
CA GLU A 199 -9.97 7.07 14.30
C GLU A 199 -8.67 6.44 14.82
N ARG A 200 -7.55 6.71 14.13
CA ARG A 200 -6.24 6.14 14.44
C ARG A 200 -5.23 7.26 14.63
N GLN A 201 -5.28 7.92 15.79
CA GLN A 201 -4.45 9.10 16.10
C GLN A 201 -2.94 8.89 15.86
N LYS A 202 -2.40 7.72 16.25
CA LYS A 202 -0.99 7.39 16.01
C LYS A 202 -0.65 7.37 14.52
N LEU A 203 -1.55 6.82 13.71
CA LEU A 203 -1.38 6.70 12.27
C LEU A 203 -1.45 8.08 11.60
N LEU A 204 -2.39 8.93 12.01
CA LEU A 204 -2.48 10.32 11.54
C LEU A 204 -1.19 11.11 11.84
N LYS A 205 -0.62 10.94 13.03
CA LYS A 205 0.66 11.56 13.40
C LYS A 205 1.80 11.06 12.48
N THR A 206 1.84 9.77 12.18
CA THR A 206 2.82 9.20 11.24
C THR A 206 2.66 9.78 9.84
N TYR A 207 1.44 9.89 9.32
CA TYR A 207 1.21 10.49 8.00
C TYR A 207 1.63 11.97 7.94
N SER A 208 1.32 12.76 8.97
CA SER A 208 1.77 14.15 9.05
C SER A 208 3.30 14.26 9.08
N GLU A 209 3.98 13.35 9.78
CA GLU A 209 5.45 13.29 9.81
C GLU A 209 6.02 12.92 8.42
N THR A 210 5.47 11.90 7.77
CA THR A 210 5.88 11.48 6.43
C THR A 210 5.63 12.55 5.37
N LYS A 211 4.51 13.28 5.44
CA LYS A 211 4.21 14.41 4.54
C LYS A 211 5.28 15.49 4.63
N LYS A 212 5.67 15.88 5.84
CA LYS A 212 6.77 16.85 6.05
C LYS A 212 8.09 16.38 5.49
N TRP A 213 8.38 15.08 5.54
CA TRP A 213 9.59 14.53 4.94
C TRP A 213 9.53 14.57 3.42
N ALA A 214 8.39 14.23 2.82
CA ALA A 214 8.16 14.35 1.38
C ALA A 214 8.30 15.80 0.90
N GLU A 215 7.79 16.77 1.66
CA GLU A 215 7.97 18.22 1.44
C GLU A 215 9.44 18.63 1.44
N ILE A 216 10.22 18.18 2.44
CA ILE A 216 11.64 18.53 2.56
C ILE A 216 12.47 17.87 1.46
N LEU A 217 12.11 16.66 1.05
CA LEU A 217 12.79 15.91 -0.02
C LEU A 217 12.38 16.38 -1.41
N ASP A 218 11.26 17.10 -1.54
CA ASP A 218 10.60 17.43 -2.81
C ASP A 218 10.31 16.19 -3.68
N ILE A 219 9.82 15.12 -3.04
CA ILE A 219 9.49 13.84 -3.71
C ILE A 219 8.07 13.42 -3.34
N TRP A 220 7.19 13.53 -4.32
CA TRP A 220 5.75 13.30 -4.14
C TRP A 220 5.25 12.05 -4.84
N SER A 221 6.04 11.52 -5.77
CA SER A 221 5.66 10.36 -6.58
C SER A 221 6.88 9.57 -7.00
N ILE A 222 6.64 8.36 -7.52
CA ILE A 222 7.70 7.54 -8.11
C ILE A 222 8.36 8.24 -9.31
N GLY A 223 7.63 9.12 -10.01
CA GLY A 223 8.19 9.94 -11.10
C GLY A 223 9.29 10.87 -10.61
N HIS A 224 9.05 11.62 -9.53
CA HIS A 224 10.05 12.48 -8.88
C HIS A 224 11.28 11.69 -8.40
N LEU A 225 11.06 10.50 -7.84
CA LEU A 225 12.16 9.63 -7.43
C LEU A 225 13.00 9.18 -8.63
N ASN A 226 12.36 8.77 -9.73
CA ASN A 226 13.06 8.35 -10.96
C ASN A 226 13.87 9.50 -11.56
N GLU A 227 13.33 10.72 -11.61
CA GLU A 227 14.07 11.91 -12.05
C GLU A 227 15.32 12.14 -11.21
N SER A 228 15.21 11.95 -9.90
CA SER A 228 16.32 12.12 -8.97
C SER A 228 17.40 11.05 -9.15
N VAL A 229 17.02 9.83 -9.51
CA VAL A 229 17.97 8.77 -9.89
C VAL A 229 18.69 9.14 -11.18
N VAL A 230 17.95 9.49 -12.24
CA VAL A 230 18.53 9.77 -13.56
C VAL A 230 19.40 11.02 -13.55
N SER A 231 19.02 12.04 -12.78
CA SER A 231 19.80 13.28 -12.62
C SER A 231 21.00 13.15 -11.68
N GLY A 232 21.22 11.98 -11.06
CA GLY A 232 22.32 11.74 -10.12
C GLY A 232 22.14 12.34 -8.72
N LYS A 233 20.95 12.87 -8.40
CA LYS A 233 20.61 13.50 -7.11
C LYS A 233 20.19 12.50 -6.02
N ILE A 234 20.02 11.22 -6.36
CA ILE A 234 19.56 10.19 -5.41
C ILE A 234 20.40 10.07 -4.13
N SER A 235 21.71 10.34 -4.20
CA SER A 235 22.57 10.27 -3.01
C SER A 235 22.18 11.29 -1.94
N GLU A 236 21.72 12.48 -2.34
CA GLU A 236 21.26 13.52 -1.41
C GLU A 236 20.00 13.06 -0.67
N ILE A 237 19.03 12.53 -1.42
CA ILE A 237 17.78 12.00 -0.88
C ILE A 237 18.03 10.89 0.13
N VAL A 238 18.91 9.94 -0.21
CA VAL A 238 19.29 8.84 0.71
C VAL A 238 19.92 9.40 1.99
N LYS A 239 20.83 10.37 1.89
CA LYS A 239 21.48 10.98 3.07
C LYS A 239 20.48 11.72 3.96
N VAL A 240 19.56 12.49 3.36
CA VAL A 240 18.53 13.22 4.11
C VAL A 240 17.56 12.24 4.78
N ALA A 241 17.10 11.21 4.07
CA ALA A 241 16.23 10.16 4.64
C ALA A 241 16.91 9.41 5.80
N GLU A 242 18.18 9.02 5.65
CA GLU A 242 18.94 8.38 6.73
C GLU A 242 19.14 9.32 7.92
N SER A 243 19.34 10.62 7.67
CA SER A 243 19.46 11.63 8.73
C SER A 243 18.16 11.82 9.50
N PHE A 244 17.00 11.76 8.83
CA PHE A 244 15.70 11.77 9.52
C PHE A 244 15.53 10.55 10.43
N HIS A 245 15.86 9.36 9.94
CA HIS A 245 15.84 8.14 10.76
C HIS A 245 16.79 8.25 11.95
N GLU A 246 18.00 8.75 11.74
CA GLU A 246 18.99 8.91 12.80
C GLU A 246 18.50 9.88 13.89
N LYS A 247 17.93 11.02 13.48
CA LYS A 247 17.33 12.00 14.42
C LYS A 247 16.19 11.38 15.22
N LYS A 248 15.35 10.54 14.60
CA LYS A 248 14.25 9.86 15.29
C LYS A 248 14.76 8.81 16.29
N ILE A 249 15.79 8.05 15.92
CA ILE A 249 16.38 7.03 16.80
C ILE A 249 17.05 7.69 18.01
N ALA A 250 17.78 8.79 17.79
CA ALA A 250 18.37 9.59 18.87
C ALA A 250 17.27 10.09 19.84
N TYR A 251 16.18 10.65 19.31
CA TYR A 251 15.04 11.09 20.12
C TYR A 251 14.44 9.95 20.96
N ILE A 252 14.23 8.76 20.38
CA ILE A 252 13.71 7.59 21.11
C ILE A 252 14.70 7.15 22.21
N SER A 253 16.00 7.16 21.90
CA SER A 253 17.06 6.85 22.88
C SER A 253 17.05 7.84 24.05
N ASP A 254 16.86 9.13 23.78
CA ASP A 254 16.74 10.16 24.80
C ASP A 254 15.48 9.97 25.63
N GLU A 255 14.32 9.66 25.03
CA GLU A 255 13.09 9.35 25.78
C GLU A 255 13.27 8.17 26.73
N ILE A 256 13.99 7.12 26.31
CA ILE A 256 14.30 5.97 27.17
C ILE A 256 15.22 6.38 28.31
N LEU A 257 16.25 7.20 28.03
CA LEU A 257 17.17 7.70 29.05
C LEU A 257 16.46 8.55 30.11
N HIS A 258 15.52 9.41 29.72
CA HIS A 258 14.73 10.22 30.66
C HIS A 258 13.87 9.36 31.61
N ARG A 259 13.59 8.12 31.24
CA ARG A 259 12.86 7.14 32.06
C ARG A 259 13.78 6.11 32.73
N LYS A 260 15.09 6.38 32.78
CA LYS A 260 16.08 5.52 33.44
C LYS A 260 15.65 5.22 34.88
N GLY A 261 15.75 3.94 35.26
CA GLY A 261 15.29 3.45 36.56
C GLY A 261 13.85 2.93 36.57
N THR A 262 13.02 3.32 35.59
CA THR A 262 11.64 2.79 35.45
C THR A 262 11.51 1.84 34.27
N VAL A 263 12.14 2.14 33.13
CA VAL A 263 12.11 1.29 31.95
C VAL A 263 13.18 0.20 32.06
N ARG A 264 12.74 -1.06 32.11
CA ARG A 264 13.63 -2.25 32.07
C ARG A 264 13.55 -3.01 30.74
N ILE A 265 12.45 -2.87 30.00
CA ILE A 265 12.20 -3.57 28.74
C ILE A 265 11.76 -2.56 27.68
N VAL A 266 12.31 -2.71 26.47
CA VAL A 266 11.89 -2.00 25.26
C VAL A 266 11.44 -3.05 24.23
N LEU A 267 10.16 -3.03 23.87
CA LEU A 267 9.59 -3.96 22.90
C LEU A 267 9.53 -3.29 21.52
N ILE A 268 10.05 -3.97 20.50
CA ILE A 268 10.07 -3.49 19.12
C ILE A 268 9.17 -4.42 18.30
N ALA A 269 8.02 -3.91 17.90
CA ALA A 269 7.03 -4.63 17.10
C ALA A 269 6.95 -4.08 15.67
N GLY A 270 6.52 -4.93 14.75
CA GLY A 270 6.36 -4.58 13.33
C GLY A 270 6.23 -5.83 12.45
N PRO A 271 5.67 -5.72 11.24
CA PRO A 271 5.51 -6.85 10.32
C PRO A 271 6.87 -7.43 9.90
N SER A 272 6.84 -8.59 9.23
CA SER A 272 8.05 -9.16 8.63
C SER A 272 8.69 -8.13 7.66
N SER A 273 10.03 -8.13 7.59
CA SER A 273 10.81 -7.17 6.79
C SER A 273 10.67 -5.68 7.13
N SER A 274 10.01 -5.29 8.22
CA SER A 274 9.86 -3.88 8.63
C SER A 274 11.14 -3.25 9.22
N GLY A 275 12.29 -3.92 9.14
CA GLY A 275 13.57 -3.42 9.66
C GLY A 275 13.76 -3.52 11.18
N LYS A 276 12.95 -4.31 11.92
CA LYS A 276 13.03 -4.45 13.39
C LYS A 276 14.45 -4.71 13.91
N THR A 277 15.16 -5.68 13.31
CA THR A 277 16.53 -6.06 13.71
C THR A 277 17.54 -4.95 13.42
N THR A 278 17.36 -4.21 12.34
CA THR A 278 18.22 -3.06 12.01
C THR A 278 17.95 -1.91 12.98
N PHE A 279 16.67 -1.61 13.24
CA PHE A 279 16.26 -0.60 14.20
C PHE A 279 16.76 -0.91 15.61
N SER A 280 16.63 -2.16 16.09
CA SER A 280 17.10 -2.55 17.43
C SER A 280 18.62 -2.39 17.59
N LYS A 281 19.40 -2.74 16.55
CA LYS A 281 20.84 -2.53 16.52
C LYS A 281 21.21 -1.05 16.53
N ARG A 282 20.57 -0.23 15.68
CA ARG A 282 20.81 1.23 15.63
C ARG A 282 20.42 1.89 16.96
N LEU A 283 19.24 1.61 17.48
CA LEU A 283 18.80 2.11 18.79
C LEU A 283 19.77 1.70 19.90
N SER A 284 20.27 0.46 19.87
CA SER A 284 21.27 0.00 20.84
C SER A 284 22.56 0.80 20.79
N VAL A 285 23.00 1.25 19.61
CA VAL A 285 24.17 2.13 19.46
C VAL A 285 23.90 3.49 20.13
N HIS A 286 22.77 4.13 19.82
CA HIS A 286 22.38 5.41 20.44
C HIS A 286 22.25 5.33 21.96
N MET A 287 21.61 4.26 22.45
CA MET A 287 21.50 4.03 23.89
C MET A 287 22.88 3.87 24.55
N LYS A 288 23.84 3.22 23.87
CA LYS A 288 25.23 3.11 24.34
C LYS A 288 25.95 4.45 24.37
N VAL A 289 25.74 5.30 23.37
CA VAL A 289 26.23 6.69 23.36
C VAL A 289 25.70 7.45 24.59
N ASN A 290 24.43 7.21 24.95
CA ASN A 290 23.79 7.75 26.16
C ASN A 290 24.21 7.04 27.47
N GLY A 291 25.23 6.18 27.44
CA GLY A 291 25.77 5.48 28.62
C GLY A 291 24.92 4.30 29.12
N LEU A 292 23.89 3.89 28.37
CA LEU A 292 23.11 2.69 28.66
C LEU A 292 23.81 1.44 28.08
N LYS A 293 23.52 0.26 28.63
CA LYS A 293 24.06 -1.01 28.13
C LYS A 293 22.92 -1.95 27.73
N PRO A 294 22.14 -1.63 26.67
CA PRO A 294 21.04 -2.47 26.25
C PRO A 294 21.52 -3.83 25.76
N LYS A 295 20.70 -4.85 25.99
CA LYS A 295 20.83 -6.19 25.42
C LYS A 295 19.66 -6.40 24.48
N ALA A 296 19.95 -6.53 23.19
CA ALA A 296 18.96 -6.81 22.17
C ALA A 296 19.01 -8.31 21.84
N PHE A 297 17.85 -8.95 21.81
CA PHE A 297 17.67 -10.32 21.35
C PHE A 297 16.35 -10.44 20.59
N GLY A 298 16.28 -11.36 19.64
CA GLY A 298 15.09 -11.60 18.82
C GLY A 298 14.20 -12.67 19.42
N LEU A 299 12.89 -12.57 19.19
CA LEU A 299 11.95 -13.65 19.54
C LEU A 299 12.17 -14.89 18.66
N ASP A 300 12.68 -14.69 17.44
CA ASP A 300 12.99 -15.73 16.48
C ASP A 300 13.94 -16.82 17.04
N ASP A 301 14.81 -16.46 17.98
CA ASP A 301 15.71 -17.40 18.65
C ASP A 301 14.99 -18.42 19.55
N TYR A 302 13.75 -18.08 19.95
CA TYR A 302 12.89 -18.91 20.80
C TYR A 302 11.88 -19.74 20.01
N PHE A 303 11.98 -19.82 18.68
CA PHE A 303 11.12 -20.73 17.93
C PHE A 303 11.29 -22.20 18.39
N VAL A 304 10.18 -22.93 18.42
CA VAL A 304 10.20 -24.39 18.58
C VAL A 304 10.75 -25.04 17.30
N ASP A 305 11.21 -26.29 17.41
CA ASP A 305 11.65 -27.05 16.23
C ASP A 305 10.52 -27.13 15.18
N ARG A 306 10.89 -27.25 13.89
CA ARG A 306 9.96 -27.20 12.76
C ARG A 306 8.87 -28.28 12.83
N ASP A 307 9.18 -29.44 13.40
CA ASP A 307 8.24 -30.54 13.64
C ASP A 307 7.19 -30.23 14.72
N LYS A 308 7.42 -29.20 15.54
CA LYS A 308 6.52 -28.73 16.60
C LYS A 308 5.86 -27.39 16.25
N THR A 309 6.28 -26.75 15.17
CA THR A 309 5.67 -25.49 14.69
C THR A 309 4.26 -25.79 14.20
N PRO A 310 3.24 -25.01 14.60
CA PRO A 310 1.87 -25.19 14.10
C PRO A 310 1.83 -25.03 12.57
N LEU A 311 0.87 -25.68 11.93
CA LEU A 311 0.64 -25.55 10.49
C LEU A 311 -0.51 -24.56 10.23
N ASP A 312 -0.45 -23.86 9.09
CA ASP A 312 -1.54 -23.02 8.60
C ASP A 312 -2.61 -23.84 7.85
N GLU A 313 -3.61 -23.15 7.30
CA GLU A 313 -4.71 -23.74 6.53
C GLU A 313 -4.25 -24.48 5.27
N GLU A 314 -3.05 -24.17 4.77
CA GLU A 314 -2.43 -24.78 3.58
C GLU A 314 -1.47 -25.93 3.95
N GLY A 315 -1.28 -26.21 5.24
CA GLY A 315 -0.37 -27.24 5.74
C GLY A 315 1.10 -26.80 5.81
N ASN A 316 1.39 -25.49 5.69
CA ASN A 316 2.74 -24.95 5.80
C ASN A 316 3.05 -24.50 7.25
N PRO A 317 4.32 -24.53 7.71
CA PRO A 317 4.68 -24.04 9.04
C PRO A 317 4.31 -22.57 9.27
N TYR A 318 3.48 -22.31 10.28
CA TYR A 318 2.93 -21.01 10.63
C TYR A 318 3.74 -20.30 11.71
N PHE A 319 4.86 -19.71 11.32
CA PHE A 319 5.80 -19.01 12.23
C PHE A 319 5.25 -17.71 12.84
N ASP A 320 4.14 -17.17 12.32
CA ASP A 320 3.49 -15.99 12.90
C ASP A 320 2.56 -16.35 14.08
N SER A 321 2.34 -17.64 14.36
CA SER A 321 1.62 -18.07 15.55
C SER A 321 2.42 -17.82 16.83
N ILE A 322 1.73 -17.41 17.89
CA ILE A 322 2.31 -17.36 19.23
C ILE A 322 2.79 -18.74 19.70
N ASP A 323 2.14 -19.81 19.22
CA ASP A 323 2.47 -21.20 19.57
C ASP A 323 3.72 -21.71 18.82
N ALA A 324 4.24 -20.95 17.85
CA ALA A 324 5.54 -21.25 17.23
C ALA A 324 6.71 -20.92 18.17
N ILE A 325 6.47 -20.17 19.24
CA ILE A 325 7.50 -19.74 20.20
C ILE A 325 7.47 -20.64 21.42
N ASP A 326 8.64 -21.03 21.94
CA ASP A 326 8.79 -21.65 23.24
C ASP A 326 8.52 -20.62 24.35
N LEU A 327 7.24 -20.34 24.58
CA LEU A 327 6.76 -19.36 25.55
C LEU A 327 7.24 -19.68 26.97
N LYS A 328 7.39 -20.97 27.30
CA LYS A 328 7.85 -21.38 28.62
C LYS A 328 9.30 -20.94 28.82
N LEU A 329 10.19 -21.29 27.90
CA LEU A 329 11.60 -20.89 27.96
C LEU A 329 11.76 -19.37 27.88
N PHE A 330 11.00 -18.72 26.99
CA PHE A 330 11.04 -17.27 26.84
C PHE A 330 10.65 -16.54 28.15
N ASN A 331 9.55 -16.95 28.78
CA ASN A 331 9.10 -16.34 30.04
C ASN A 331 10.07 -16.63 31.20
N GLU A 332 10.64 -17.83 31.25
CA GLU A 332 11.69 -18.16 32.23
C GLU A 332 12.91 -17.25 32.05
N HIS A 333 13.42 -17.13 30.82
CA HIS A 333 14.58 -16.29 30.52
C HIS A 333 14.29 -14.81 30.77
N LEU A 334 13.11 -14.32 30.40
CA LEU A 334 12.72 -12.94 30.65
C LEU A 334 12.67 -12.63 32.15
N SER A 335 12.15 -13.55 32.95
CA SER A 335 12.08 -13.40 34.42
C SER A 335 13.47 -13.34 35.04
N LYS A 336 14.36 -14.26 34.65
CA LYS A 336 15.78 -14.29 35.07
C LYS A 336 16.53 -13.00 34.66
N LEU A 337 16.33 -12.54 33.43
CA LEU A 337 16.96 -11.30 32.97
C LEU A 337 16.47 -10.07 33.77
N LEU A 338 15.19 -10.03 34.16
CA LEU A 338 14.62 -8.95 34.96
C LEU A 338 15.11 -8.96 36.42
N SER A 339 15.41 -10.14 36.99
CA SER A 339 16.04 -10.28 38.30
C SER A 339 17.55 -10.01 38.29
N GLY A 340 18.16 -9.87 37.11
CA GLY A 340 19.59 -9.61 36.94
C GLY A 340 20.44 -10.88 36.83
N GLU A 341 19.81 -12.02 36.59
CA GLU A 341 20.47 -13.30 36.36
C GLU A 341 20.91 -13.44 34.90
N GLU A 342 21.92 -14.30 34.68
CA GLU A 342 22.41 -14.65 33.35
C GLU A 342 21.57 -15.78 32.74
N VAL A 343 21.40 -15.74 31.42
CA VAL A 343 20.72 -16.79 30.64
C VAL A 343 21.50 -17.08 29.38
N GLU A 344 21.48 -18.34 28.94
CA GLU A 344 22.01 -18.73 27.64
C GLU A 344 20.91 -18.62 26.60
N ILE A 345 20.98 -17.59 25.76
CA ILE A 345 19.95 -17.36 24.74
C ILE A 345 20.11 -18.45 23.66
N PRO A 346 19.04 -19.19 23.34
CA PRO A 346 19.08 -20.19 22.27
C PRO A 346 19.38 -19.55 20.90
N ARG A 347 19.66 -20.38 19.89
CA ARG A 347 19.85 -19.90 18.51
C ARG A 347 19.08 -20.76 17.53
N PHE A 348 18.00 -20.23 16.97
CA PHE A 348 17.24 -20.97 15.98
C PHE A 348 17.93 -21.00 14.61
N ASN A 349 18.08 -22.19 14.03
CA ASN A 349 18.63 -22.36 12.68
C ASN A 349 17.49 -22.59 11.67
N PHE A 350 17.11 -21.53 10.95
CA PHE A 350 16.06 -21.58 9.93
C PHE A 350 16.33 -22.59 8.80
N LYS A 351 17.59 -22.89 8.46
CA LYS A 351 17.90 -23.88 7.43
C LYS A 351 17.61 -25.30 7.93
N LYS A 352 18.03 -25.59 9.16
CA LYS A 352 17.82 -26.91 9.80
C LYS A 352 16.41 -27.07 10.37
N GLY A 353 15.70 -25.96 10.61
CA GLY A 353 14.42 -25.95 11.33
C GLY A 353 14.55 -26.45 12.77
N LYS A 354 15.70 -26.23 13.40
CA LYS A 354 16.01 -26.71 14.75
C LYS A 354 16.69 -25.62 15.55
N ARG A 355 16.42 -25.65 16.85
CA ARG A 355 17.11 -24.82 17.84
C ARG A 355 18.50 -25.37 18.18
#